data_AF-A0A9W9ZT74-F1
#
_entry.id   AF-A0A9W9ZT74-F1
#
_cell.length_a   1.000
_cell.length_b   1.000
_cell.length_c   1.000
_cell.angle_alpha   90.00
_cell.angle_beta   90.00
_cell.angle_gamma   90.00
#
_symmetry.space_group_name_H-M   'P 1'
#
loop_
_entity.id
_entity.type
_entity.pdbx_description
1 polymer ?
#
loop_
_entity_poly.entity_id
_entity_poly.type
_entity_poly.pdbx_seq_one_letter_code
_entity_poly.pdbx_strand_id
1 'polypeptide(L)'
;GLSIPAGISTITDLIEDGKVVVYPSLTFNNYFTGPVKEPILNCQKKDFVNHTSVVSIRNRSFDLDFSFEQVSSGHIADLLMNLNVKKSCGPVVSLPKLLKIPAPVIAAPLAKLFNFCINTCTWAT
;
A
#
# COMPACT_ATOMS: atom_id res chain seq x y z
N GLY A 1 29.93 17.56 28.34
CA GLY A 1 29.09 16.37 28.28
C GLY A 1 27.87 16.62 29.13
N LEU A 2 26.70 16.73 28.51
CA LEU A 2 25.41 16.73 29.20
C LEU A 2 24.57 15.70 28.48
N SER A 3 24.47 14.53 29.12
CA SER A 3 23.75 13.36 28.61
C SER A 3 22.25 13.63 28.68
N ILE A 4 21.55 13.40 27.57
CA ILE A 4 20.08 13.32 27.55
C ILE A 4 19.70 11.97 28.18
N PRO A 5 18.76 11.92 29.16
CA PRO A 5 18.31 10.65 29.72
C PRO A 5 17.60 9.83 28.64
N ALA A 6 17.95 8.54 28.57
CA ALA A 6 17.27 7.58 27.72
C ALA A 6 15.82 7.40 28.21
N GLY A 7 14.86 7.50 27.29
CA GLY A 7 13.48 7.05 27.51
C GLY A 7 12.43 8.15 27.54
N ILE A 8 12.25 8.89 26.45
CA ILE A 8 10.94 9.47 26.15
C ILE A 8 10.25 8.48 25.21
N SER A 9 9.59 7.48 25.79
CA SER A 9 8.54 6.77 25.06
C SER A 9 7.40 7.77 24.90
N THR A 10 7.22 8.31 23.69
CA THR A 10 6.02 9.08 23.35
C THR A 10 4.85 8.10 23.34
N ILE A 11 4.28 7.84 24.51
CA ILE A 11 3.05 7.07 24.66
C ILE A 11 1.92 7.97 24.16
N THR A 12 1.40 7.65 22.97
CA THR A 12 0.20 8.30 22.45
C THR A 12 -1.01 7.62 23.09
N ASP A 13 -1.55 8.23 24.15
CA ASP A 13 -2.77 7.74 24.79
C ASP A 13 -4.01 8.15 23.98
N LEU A 14 -4.92 7.21 23.78
CA LEU A 14 -6.21 7.48 23.17
C LEU A 14 -7.12 8.16 24.20
N ILE A 15 -7.68 9.32 23.87
CA ILE A 15 -8.61 10.06 24.73
C ILE A 15 -9.99 10.07 24.08
N GLU A 16 -11.01 9.65 24.83
CA GLU A 16 -12.43 9.68 24.42
C GLU A 16 -13.22 10.39 25.53
N ASP A 17 -14.02 11.40 25.17
CA ASP A 17 -14.76 12.28 26.09
C ASP A 17 -13.92 12.85 27.26
N GLY A 18 -12.67 13.23 26.95
CA GLY A 18 -11.75 13.80 27.93
C GLY A 18 -11.18 12.79 28.94
N LYS A 19 -11.38 11.48 28.73
CA LYS A 19 -10.82 10.42 29.57
C LYS A 19 -9.86 9.55 28.76
N VAL A 20 -8.76 9.14 29.39
CA VAL A 20 -7.82 8.18 28.80
C VAL A 20 -8.50 6.82 28.69
N VAL A 21 -8.49 6.26 27.47
CA VAL A 21 -9.08 4.96 27.17
C VAL A 21 -8.12 3.87 27.67
N VAL A 22 -8.58 3.11 28.67
CA VAL A 22 -7.79 2.06 29.34
C VAL A 22 -7.50 0.86 28.42
N TYR A 23 -8.38 0.61 27.43
CA TYR A 23 -8.23 -0.48 26.46
C TYR A 23 -8.52 0.02 25.05
N PRO A 24 -7.57 0.72 24.40
CA PRO A 24 -7.77 1.26 23.06
C PRO A 24 -8.17 0.19 22.04
N SER A 25 -7.68 -1.04 22.22
CA SER A 25 -8.02 -2.20 21.38
C SER A 25 -9.51 -2.55 21.40
N LEU A 26 -10.20 -2.43 22.54
CA LEU A 26 -11.64 -2.69 22.62
C LEU A 26 -12.44 -1.62 21.85
N THR A 27 -12.04 -0.36 21.98
CA THR A 27 -12.63 0.74 21.20
C THR A 27 -12.44 0.49 19.71
N PHE A 28 -11.20 0.24 19.27
CA PHE A 28 -10.94 -0.03 17.85
C PHE A 28 -11.67 -1.27 17.34
N ASN A 29 -11.74 -2.34 18.13
CA ASN A 29 -12.46 -3.53 17.71
C ASN A 29 -13.94 -3.25 17.52
N ASN A 30 -14.60 -2.50 18.41
CA ASN A 30 -16.00 -2.14 18.25
C ASN A 30 -16.26 -1.30 16.98
N TYR A 31 -15.30 -0.45 16.57
CA TYR A 31 -15.43 0.38 15.37
C TYR A 31 -15.04 -0.35 14.08
N PHE A 32 -14.03 -1.23 14.12
CA PHE A 32 -13.40 -1.78 12.91
C PHE A 32 -13.61 -3.29 12.70
N THR A 33 -14.04 -4.04 13.73
CA THR A 33 -14.25 -5.51 13.63
C THR A 33 -15.71 -5.91 13.43
N GLY A 34 -16.65 -4.95 13.48
CA GLY A 34 -18.02 -5.20 13.09
C GLY A 34 -18.10 -5.57 11.60
N PRO A 35 -18.97 -6.51 11.19
CA PRO A 35 -19.22 -6.73 9.78
C PRO A 35 -19.64 -5.42 9.14
N VAL A 36 -19.08 -5.12 7.96
CA VAL A 36 -19.47 -3.97 7.15
C VAL A 36 -20.99 -4.03 7.00
N LYS A 37 -21.70 -3.03 7.54
CA LYS A 37 -23.16 -3.00 7.48
C LYS A 37 -23.58 -3.04 6.01
N GLU A 38 -24.48 -3.97 5.67
CA GLU A 38 -25.14 -4.16 4.35
C GLU A 38 -25.29 -2.90 3.47
N PRO A 39 -25.74 -1.73 3.98
CA PRO A 39 -25.85 -0.52 3.15
C PRO A 39 -24.55 -0.05 2.49
N ILE A 40 -23.37 -0.31 3.08
CA ILE A 40 -22.08 0.13 2.53
C ILE A 40 -21.66 -0.74 1.33
N LEU A 41 -22.08 -2.00 1.29
CA LEU A 41 -21.80 -2.92 0.17
C LEU A 41 -22.50 -2.50 -1.13
N ASN A 42 -23.59 -1.74 -1.02
CA ASN A 42 -24.36 -1.23 -2.17
C ASN A 42 -23.94 0.18 -2.61
N CYS A 43 -22.99 0.82 -1.92
CA CYS A 43 -22.51 2.13 -2.32
C CYS A 43 -21.59 2.03 -3.54
N GLN A 44 -21.87 2.83 -4.55
CA GLN A 44 -21.01 3.02 -5.71
C GLN A 44 -20.05 4.20 -5.48
N LYS A 45 -18.96 4.25 -6.25
CA LYS A 45 -17.97 5.36 -6.18
C LYS A 45 -18.61 6.75 -6.23
N LYS A 46 -19.68 6.91 -7.02
CA LYS A 46 -20.44 8.18 -7.15
C LYS A 46 -21.07 8.64 -5.84
N ASP A 47 -21.42 7.72 -4.95
CA ASP A 47 -22.11 8.04 -3.69
C ASP A 47 -21.16 8.72 -2.69
N PHE A 48 -19.84 8.63 -2.93
CA PHE A 48 -18.80 9.24 -2.09
C PHE A 48 -18.20 10.52 -2.66
N VAL A 49 -18.60 10.95 -3.87
CA VAL A 49 -17.94 12.07 -4.57
C VAL A 49 -18.00 13.40 -3.79
N ASN A 50 -19.06 13.59 -3.00
CA ASN A 50 -19.29 14.77 -2.17
C ASN A 50 -18.89 14.56 -0.70
N HIS A 51 -18.33 13.39 -0.35
CA HIS A 51 -17.88 13.14 1.02
C HIS A 51 -16.71 14.07 1.36
N THR A 52 -16.73 14.69 2.54
CA THR A 52 -15.75 15.73 2.93
C THR A 52 -14.31 15.26 2.78
N SER A 53 -13.99 14.01 3.13
CA SER A 53 -12.63 13.48 2.93
C SER A 53 -12.26 13.31 1.45
N VAL A 54 -13.18 12.87 0.59
CA VAL A 54 -12.94 12.70 -0.86
C VAL A 54 -12.75 14.06 -1.53
N VAL A 55 -13.60 15.04 -1.19
CA VAL A 55 -13.47 16.43 -1.65
C VAL A 55 -12.16 17.04 -1.15
N SER A 56 -11.79 16.84 0.11
CA SER A 56 -10.54 17.36 0.68
C SER A 56 -9.30 16.76 0.01
N ILE A 57 -9.31 15.45 -0.28
CA ILE A 57 -8.23 14.78 -1.02
C ILE A 57 -8.17 15.32 -2.45
N ARG A 58 -9.31 15.38 -3.14
CA ARG A 58 -9.40 15.84 -4.53
C ARG A 58 -8.92 17.28 -4.71
N ASN A 59 -9.26 18.15 -3.75
CA ASN A 59 -8.90 19.57 -3.79
C ASN A 59 -7.49 19.85 -3.28
N ARG A 60 -6.79 18.83 -2.77
CA ARG A 60 -5.39 18.96 -2.37
C ARG A 60 -4.54 18.99 -3.64
N SER A 61 -3.74 20.04 -3.82
CA SER A 61 -2.68 20.02 -4.82
C SER A 61 -1.60 19.06 -4.34
N PHE A 62 -1.55 17.89 -4.97
CA PHE A 62 -0.45 16.96 -4.81
C PHE A 62 0.67 17.42 -5.74
N ASP A 63 1.45 18.40 -5.27
CA ASP A 63 2.78 18.64 -5.83
C ASP A 63 3.68 17.54 -5.28
N LEU A 64 3.48 16.33 -5.80
CA LEU A 64 4.34 15.21 -5.49
C LEU A 64 5.60 15.47 -6.30
N ASP A 65 6.71 15.72 -5.61
CA ASP A 65 8.06 15.69 -6.16
C ASP A 65 8.47 14.23 -6.48
N PHE A 66 7.59 13.53 -7.18
CA PHE A 66 7.69 12.13 -7.50
C PHE A 66 7.03 11.89 -8.86
N SER A 67 7.81 11.32 -9.77
CA SER A 67 7.35 10.77 -11.03
C SER A 67 7.78 9.31 -11.13
N PHE A 68 6.95 8.49 -11.75
CA PHE A 68 7.36 7.15 -12.12
C PHE A 68 8.27 7.23 -13.36
N GLU A 69 9.43 6.60 -13.26
CA GLU A 69 10.37 6.48 -14.37
C GLU A 69 10.15 5.19 -15.14
N GLN A 70 10.41 5.22 -16.45
CA GLN A 70 10.35 4.02 -17.27
C GLN A 70 11.43 3.02 -16.83
N VAL A 71 11.04 1.75 -16.83
CA VAL A 71 11.92 0.64 -16.47
C VAL A 71 12.52 -0.02 -17.71
N SER A 72 13.80 -0.37 -17.63
CA SER A 72 14.48 -1.11 -18.69
C SER A 72 14.30 -2.62 -18.52
N SER A 73 14.35 -3.36 -19.62
CA SER A 73 14.32 -4.82 -19.57
C SER A 73 15.50 -5.42 -18.79
N GLY A 74 16.68 -4.80 -18.86
CA GLY A 74 17.86 -5.21 -18.09
C GLY A 74 17.62 -5.09 -16.59
N HIS A 75 17.06 -3.97 -16.14
CA HIS A 75 16.69 -3.78 -14.74
C HIS A 75 15.70 -4.83 -14.24
N ILE A 76 14.67 -5.13 -15.04
CA ILE A 76 13.71 -6.19 -14.69
C ILE A 76 14.36 -7.57 -14.66
N ALA A 77 15.25 -7.88 -15.62
CA ALA A 77 15.98 -9.15 -15.63
C ALA A 77 16.83 -9.32 -14.36
N ASP A 78 17.54 -8.27 -13.95
CA ASP A 78 18.35 -8.26 -12.74
C ASP A 78 17.49 -8.51 -11.50
N LEU A 79 16.34 -7.85 -11.38
CA LEU A 79 15.40 -8.07 -10.27
C LEU A 79 14.89 -9.51 -10.23
N LEU A 80 14.51 -10.07 -11.38
CA LEU A 80 14.00 -11.45 -11.48
C LEU A 80 15.09 -12.48 -11.12
N MET A 81 16.32 -12.27 -11.60
CA MET A 81 17.45 -13.14 -11.29
C MET A 81 17.86 -13.07 -9.81
N ASN A 82 17.69 -11.91 -9.18
CA ASN A 82 17.99 -11.71 -7.76
C ASN A 82 16.82 -12.02 -6.82
N LEU A 83 15.72 -12.59 -7.31
CA LEU A 83 14.61 -13.03 -6.46
C LEU A 83 15.08 -14.05 -5.42
N ASN A 84 14.76 -13.75 -4.15
CA ASN A 84 14.95 -14.69 -3.05
C ASN A 84 13.87 -15.78 -3.10
N VAL A 85 14.25 -16.94 -3.63
CA VAL A 85 13.37 -18.11 -3.76
C VAL A 85 12.90 -18.72 -2.45
N LYS A 86 13.49 -18.31 -1.31
CA LYS A 86 13.10 -18.77 0.04
C LYS A 86 12.08 -17.84 0.71
N LYS A 87 11.78 -16.68 0.11
CA LYS A 87 10.81 -15.73 0.68
C LYS A 87 9.41 -16.34 0.57
N SER A 88 8.68 -16.34 1.70
CA SER A 88 7.27 -16.72 1.72
C SER A 88 6.47 -15.85 0.73
N CYS A 89 5.66 -16.49 -0.11
CA CYS A 89 4.87 -15.81 -1.13
C CYS A 89 3.37 -15.93 -0.79
N GLY A 90 3.00 -15.56 0.44
CA GLY A 90 1.61 -15.61 0.91
C GLY A 90 0.93 -16.97 0.62
N PRO A 91 -0.39 -16.99 0.41
CA PRO A 91 -1.13 -18.21 0.04
C PRO A 91 -0.75 -18.79 -1.33
N VAL A 92 0.07 -18.09 -2.15
CA VAL A 92 0.40 -18.47 -3.53
C VAL A 92 1.78 -19.12 -3.55
N VAL A 93 1.80 -20.40 -3.19
CA VAL A 93 2.99 -21.18 -2.84
C VAL A 93 3.81 -21.57 -4.09
N SER A 94 4.48 -20.63 -4.80
CA SER A 94 5.59 -20.94 -5.75
C SER A 94 6.11 -19.76 -6.59
N LEU A 95 5.54 -18.56 -6.49
CA LEU A 95 5.78 -17.48 -7.46
C LEU A 95 7.27 -17.11 -7.70
N PRO A 96 8.16 -17.05 -6.68
CA PRO A 96 9.54 -16.58 -6.91
C PRO A 96 10.37 -17.51 -7.81
N LYS A 97 10.22 -18.83 -7.67
CA LYS A 97 10.93 -19.80 -8.54
C LYS A 97 10.36 -19.76 -9.96
N LEU A 98 9.04 -19.65 -10.07
CA LEU A 98 8.33 -19.60 -11.35
C LEU A 98 8.67 -18.34 -12.16
N LEU A 99 8.99 -17.23 -11.49
CA LEU A 99 9.41 -15.98 -12.14
C LEU A 99 10.92 -15.96 -12.46
N LYS A 100 11.74 -16.63 -11.65
CA LYS A 100 13.20 -16.64 -11.83
C LYS A 100 13.66 -17.52 -13.00
N ILE A 101 13.05 -18.69 -13.21
CA ILE A 101 13.40 -19.61 -14.30
C ILE A 101 13.28 -18.95 -15.69
N PRO A 102 12.14 -18.33 -16.05
CA PRO A 102 11.96 -17.72 -17.37
C PRO A 102 12.46 -16.27 -17.44
N ALA A 103 13.20 -15.77 -16.44
CA ALA A 103 13.59 -14.36 -16.33
C ALA A 103 14.17 -13.74 -17.63
N PRO A 104 15.08 -14.41 -18.38
CA PRO A 104 15.59 -13.85 -19.64
C PRO A 104 14.52 -13.64 -20.72
N VAL A 105 13.44 -14.42 -20.67
CA VAL A 105 12.36 -14.41 -21.66
C VAL A 105 11.26 -13.42 -21.25
N ILE A 106 10.93 -13.34 -19.96
CA ILE A 106 9.80 -12.51 -19.47
C ILE A 106 10.19 -11.08 -19.12
N ALA A 107 11.47 -10.75 -18.99
CA ALA A 107 11.91 -9.41 -18.58
C ALA A 107 11.48 -8.31 -19.57
N ALA A 108 11.61 -8.55 -20.87
CA ALA A 108 11.20 -7.61 -21.90
C ALA A 108 9.67 -7.36 -21.94
N PRO A 109 8.79 -8.39 -21.97
CA PRO A 109 7.35 -8.17 -21.92
C PRO A 109 6.89 -7.52 -20.61
N LEU A 110 7.51 -7.85 -19.46
CA LEU A 110 7.20 -7.20 -18.19
C LEU A 110 7.60 -5.72 -18.18
N ALA A 111 8.78 -5.36 -18.69
CA ALA A 111 9.17 -3.97 -18.82
C ALA A 111 8.21 -3.17 -19.70
N LYS A 112 7.75 -3.75 -20.83
CA LYS A 112 6.72 -3.14 -21.67
C LYS A 112 5.40 -2.95 -20.94
N LEU A 113 4.97 -3.95 -20.18
CA LEU A 113 3.75 -3.91 -19.38
C LEU A 113 3.81 -2.79 -18.33
N PHE A 114 4.90 -2.72 -17.57
CA PHE A 114 5.08 -1.69 -16.55
C PHE A 114 5.13 -0.29 -17.16
N ASN A 115 5.89 -0.11 -18.25
CA ASN A 115 5.95 1.17 -18.94
C ASN A 115 4.60 1.56 -19.54
N PHE A 116 3.81 0.61 -20.02
CA PHE A 116 2.43 0.86 -20.44
C PHE A 116 1.61 1.42 -19.27
N CYS A 117 1.56 0.72 -18.13
CA CYS A 117 0.80 1.16 -16.96
C CYS A 117 1.26 2.52 -16.42
N ILE A 118 2.57 2.79 -16.43
CA ILE A 118 3.14 4.09 -16.04
C ILE A 118 2.66 5.19 -16.99
N ASN A 119 2.76 4.97 -18.31
CA ASN A 119 2.40 5.98 -19.30
C ASN A 119 0.90 6.26 -19.35
N THR A 120 0.06 5.26 -19.10
CA THR A 120 -1.40 5.39 -19.19
C THR A 120 -2.06 5.68 -17.84
N CYS A 121 -1.33 5.53 -16.73
CA CYS A 121 -1.88 5.54 -15.37
C CYS A 121 -3.07 4.57 -15.20
N THR A 122 -3.06 3.45 -15.94
CA THR A 122 -4.12 2.43 -15.90
C THR A 122 -3.54 1.05 -15.67
N TRP A 123 -4.34 0.16 -15.09
CA TRP A 123 -4.01 -1.25 -15.03
C TRP A 123 -4.23 -1.91 -16.40
N ALA A 124 -3.33 -2.79 -16.81
CA ALA A 124 -3.51 -3.58 -18.01
C ALA A 124 -4.63 -4.61 -17.79
N THR A 125 -5.76 -4.40 -18.47
CA THR A 125 -6.89 -5.32 -18.56
C THR A 125 -6.72 -6.32 -19.69
#